data_AF-A0A8T3CN22-F1
#
_entry.id   AF-A0A8T3CN22-F1
#
_cell.length_a   1.000
_cell.length_b   1.000
_cell.length_c   1.000
_cell.angle_alpha   90.00
_cell.angle_beta   90.00
_cell.angle_gamma   90.00
#
_symmetry.space_group_name_H-M   'P 1'
#
loop_
_entity.id
_entity.type
_entity.pdbx_description
1 polymer ?
#
loop_
_entity_poly.entity_id
_entity_poly.type
_entity_poly.pdbx_seq_one_letter_code
_entity_poly.pdbx_strand_id
1 'polypeptide(L)'
;MDIRQFVHIKKIPGGKKFDSAVVNGFVCTKNIAHKKMNSYIKNPKILLLKCSIEYLYREETKFTCIDPIVLQEREFLKNYVQRIVDVRPNLVLVEKTVSRIAQDMLLEHGITLVINVKPQVLDRVSRMTQGDLVMSMDQLLTKPRLGTCHKFCLHSFQLANTDETKTLMFFEGCPAHLGCTIKLRGASEYELARVKEIIVMMICVAYHSQLEISFLMDEFAMPPSLAKSSSFPCLLESATGEEEEEEEEDKEEGDGAKMDTSNPFQTDEIVRQASLSKKGLQKTRQLLSLSPL
;
A
#
# COMPACT_ATOMS: atom_id res chain seq x y z
N MET A 1 9.15 -15.22 5.93
CA MET A 1 8.73 -14.07 5.09
C MET A 1 9.18 -12.78 5.77
N ASP A 2 9.88 -11.89 5.06
CA ASP A 2 10.33 -10.61 5.64
C ASP A 2 9.24 -9.53 5.47
N ILE A 3 8.44 -9.31 6.52
CA ILE A 3 7.29 -8.38 6.54
C ILE A 3 7.68 -6.93 6.18
N ARG A 4 8.95 -6.56 6.44
CA ARG A 4 9.50 -5.22 6.21
C ARG A 4 9.51 -4.83 4.73
N GLN A 5 9.43 -5.79 3.82
CA GLN A 5 9.37 -5.50 2.38
C GLN A 5 7.97 -5.08 1.91
N PHE A 6 6.92 -5.43 2.66
CA PHE A 6 5.52 -5.17 2.29
C PHE A 6 5.01 -3.83 2.80
N VAL A 7 5.60 -3.32 3.88
CA VAL A 7 5.24 -2.01 4.45
C VAL A 7 6.28 -0.97 4.06
N HIS A 8 5.86 0.03 3.29
CA HIS A 8 6.67 1.20 3.02
C HIS A 8 6.31 2.32 4.02
N ILE A 9 7.30 3.00 4.58
CA ILE A 9 7.06 4.16 5.45
C ILE A 9 7.62 5.40 4.76
N LYS A 10 6.72 6.33 4.42
CA LYS A 10 7.07 7.59 3.76
C LYS A 10 6.99 8.74 4.76
N LYS A 11 8.17 9.29 5.10
CA LYS A 11 8.28 10.52 5.89
C LYS A 11 8.02 11.74 4.99
N ILE A 12 7.15 12.64 5.44
CA ILE A 12 6.89 13.93 4.81
C ILE A 12 6.99 14.99 5.92
N PRO A 13 8.07 15.78 5.97
CA PRO A 13 8.21 16.83 6.98
C PRO A 13 7.08 17.86 6.84
N GLY A 14 6.67 18.42 7.98
CA GLY A 14 5.62 19.43 8.06
C GLY A 14 4.19 18.88 8.13
N GLY A 15 3.24 19.82 8.21
CA GLY A 15 1.84 19.51 8.50
C GLY A 15 1.60 19.14 9.95
N LYS A 16 0.45 18.52 10.23
CA LYS A 16 0.08 18.06 11.58
C LYS A 16 0.37 16.57 11.73
N LYS A 17 0.66 16.14 12.96
CA LYS A 17 0.89 14.72 13.30
C LYS A 17 -0.33 13.85 12.94
N PHE A 18 -1.53 14.40 13.12
CA PHE A 18 -2.82 13.77 12.80
C PHE A 18 -3.08 13.58 11.29
N ASP A 19 -2.32 14.23 10.41
CA ASP A 19 -2.46 14.05 8.95
C ASP A 19 -1.78 12.75 8.46
N SER A 20 -1.17 12.00 9.37
CA SER A 20 -0.53 10.71 9.10
C SER A 20 -1.60 9.65 8.87
N ALA A 21 -1.46 8.88 7.78
CA ALA A 21 -2.47 7.91 7.39
C ALA A 21 -1.82 6.71 6.68
N VAL A 22 -2.51 5.58 6.73
CA VAL A 22 -2.15 4.40 5.93
C VAL A 22 -2.78 4.53 4.55
N VAL A 23 -1.96 4.45 3.52
CA VAL A 23 -2.37 4.46 2.12
C VAL A 23 -2.29 3.04 1.59
N ASN A 24 -3.41 2.54 1.07
CA ASN A 24 -3.50 1.23 0.42
C ASN A 24 -2.86 1.30 -0.97
N GLY A 25 -1.53 1.21 -0.99
CA GLY A 25 -0.70 1.23 -2.18
C GLY A 25 0.66 1.87 -1.91
N PHE A 26 1.20 2.57 -2.91
CA PHE A 26 2.59 3.05 -2.89
C PHE A 26 2.70 4.57 -2.94
N VAL A 27 3.63 5.14 -2.18
CA VAL A 27 3.94 6.58 -2.23
C VAL A 27 5.44 6.81 -2.39
N CYS A 28 5.84 7.64 -3.35
CA CYS A 28 7.25 8.01 -3.53
C CYS A 28 7.45 9.49 -3.91
N THR A 29 8.65 10.00 -3.62
CA THR A 29 9.04 11.36 -4.04
C THR A 29 9.56 11.30 -5.45
N LYS A 30 8.68 11.65 -6.39
CA LYS A 30 8.99 11.82 -7.79
C LYS A 30 7.98 12.78 -8.40
N ASN A 31 8.37 13.33 -9.55
CA ASN A 31 7.54 14.20 -10.35
C ASN A 31 7.40 13.58 -11.74
N ILE A 32 6.35 14.00 -12.44
CA ILE A 32 6.13 13.66 -13.84
C ILE A 32 7.16 14.40 -14.69
N ALA A 33 7.60 13.78 -15.79
CA ALA A 33 8.63 14.34 -16.67
C ALA A 33 8.23 15.68 -17.28
N HIS A 34 6.96 15.83 -17.66
CA HIS A 34 6.44 17.03 -18.32
C HIS A 34 5.18 17.56 -17.62
N LYS A 35 5.09 18.88 -17.39
CA LYS A 35 3.97 19.52 -16.68
C LYS A 35 2.62 19.37 -17.39
N LYS A 36 2.61 19.22 -18.72
CA LYS A 36 1.38 19.01 -19.51
C LYS A 36 0.83 17.58 -19.44
N MET A 37 1.60 16.63 -18.90
CA MET A 37 1.11 15.26 -18.73
C MET A 37 0.11 15.19 -17.56
N ASN A 38 -0.74 14.17 -17.56
CA ASN A 38 -1.84 14.04 -16.61
C ASN A 38 -1.32 13.78 -15.19
N SER A 39 -1.62 14.70 -14.26
CA SER A 39 -1.28 14.57 -12.84
C SER A 39 -2.24 13.67 -12.07
N TYR A 40 -3.42 13.39 -12.63
CA TYR A 40 -4.46 12.56 -12.03
C TYR A 40 -5.01 11.59 -13.09
N ILE A 41 -5.01 10.30 -12.78
CA ILE A 41 -5.52 9.25 -13.66
C ILE A 41 -6.30 8.24 -12.83
N LYS A 42 -7.56 7.98 -13.21
CA LYS A 42 -8.40 6.94 -12.61
C LYS A 42 -8.18 5.62 -13.35
N ASN A 43 -8.04 4.53 -12.60
CA ASN A 43 -7.78 3.18 -13.12
C ASN A 43 -6.65 3.12 -14.18
N PRO A 44 -5.44 3.65 -13.91
CA PRO A 44 -4.37 3.66 -14.89
C PRO A 44 -3.86 2.25 -15.20
N LYS A 45 -3.50 2.03 -16.47
CA LYS A 45 -2.64 0.93 -16.89
C LYS A 45 -1.19 1.37 -16.82
N ILE A 46 -0.38 0.65 -16.06
CA ILE A 46 0.98 1.06 -15.68
C ILE A 46 1.98 0.12 -16.36
N LEU A 47 2.88 0.68 -17.16
CA LEU A 47 4.02 -0.03 -17.74
C LEU A 47 5.28 0.28 -16.94
N LEU A 48 6.02 -0.75 -16.56
CA LEU A 48 7.24 -0.64 -15.75
C LEU A 48 8.44 -1.09 -16.58
N LEU A 49 9.36 -0.17 -16.87
CA LEU A 49 10.53 -0.40 -17.70
C LEU A 49 11.82 -0.28 -16.87
N LYS A 50 12.65 -1.33 -16.87
CA LYS A 50 14.03 -1.27 -16.34
C LYS A 50 15.04 -0.80 -17.41
N CYS A 51 14.70 -0.93 -18.68
CA CYS A 51 15.48 -0.41 -19.80
C CYS A 51 15.38 1.11 -19.91
N SER A 52 16.34 1.73 -20.61
CA SER A 52 16.24 3.12 -21.07
C SER A 52 15.47 3.21 -22.40
N ILE A 53 14.96 4.40 -22.71
CA ILE A 53 14.35 4.73 -23.99
C ILE A 53 15.29 5.71 -24.71
N GLU A 54 16.42 5.16 -25.17
CA GLU A 54 17.52 5.90 -25.80
C GLU A 54 18.13 5.09 -26.92
N TYR A 55 18.72 5.78 -27.89
CA TYR A 55 19.49 5.15 -28.96
C TYR A 55 20.93 4.89 -28.48
N LEU A 56 21.16 3.68 -27.94
CA LEU A 56 22.45 3.29 -27.36
C LEU A 56 23.45 2.72 -28.38
N TYR A 57 22.98 2.30 -29.56
CA TYR A 57 23.83 1.66 -30.57
C TYR A 57 24.52 2.71 -31.43
N ARG A 58 25.67 3.20 -30.96
CA ARG A 58 26.61 3.97 -31.78
C ARG A 58 27.81 3.07 -32.08
N GLU A 59 27.95 2.64 -33.33
CA GLU A 59 29.19 1.97 -33.75
C GLU A 59 30.33 3.00 -33.67
N GLU A 60 31.26 2.80 -32.73
CA GLU A 60 32.36 3.75 -32.45
C GLU A 60 33.34 3.91 -33.62
N THR A 61 33.33 2.99 -34.59
CA THR A 61 34.37 2.87 -35.62
C THR A 61 33.99 3.42 -36.99
N LYS A 62 32.77 3.97 -37.19
CA LYS A 62 32.34 4.54 -38.47
C LYS A 62 32.07 6.04 -38.36
N PHE A 63 33.01 6.84 -38.89
CA PHE A 63 32.82 8.29 -39.08
C PHE A 63 31.80 8.54 -40.21
N THR A 64 30.52 8.55 -39.85
CA THR A 64 29.42 8.95 -40.74
C THR A 64 29.06 10.41 -40.45
N CYS A 65 28.51 11.13 -41.43
CA CYS A 65 27.95 12.46 -41.23
C CYS A 65 26.94 12.48 -40.06
N ILE A 66 26.80 13.61 -39.37
CA ILE A 66 25.97 13.70 -38.15
C ILE A 66 24.47 13.57 -38.48
N ASP A 67 24.02 14.15 -39.59
CA ASP A 67 22.61 14.17 -40.00
C ASP A 67 21.94 12.79 -40.13
N PRO A 68 22.51 11.79 -40.84
CA PRO A 68 21.90 10.46 -40.93
C PRO A 68 21.81 9.76 -39.57
N ILE A 69 22.74 10.03 -38.64
CA ILE A 69 22.72 9.46 -37.30
C ILE A 69 21.54 10.01 -36.50
N VAL A 70 21.27 11.32 -36.60
CA VAL A 70 20.12 11.96 -35.93
C VAL A 70 18.80 11.44 -36.50
N LEU A 71 18.72 11.25 -37.83
CA LEU A 71 17.53 10.68 -38.46
C LEU A 71 17.29 9.24 -38.00
N GLN A 72 18.34 8.42 -37.96
CA GLN A 72 18.28 7.03 -37.49
C GLN A 72 17.85 6.94 -36.02
N GLU A 73 18.38 7.81 -35.14
CA GLU A 73 17.93 7.90 -33.74
C GLU A 73 16.43 8.20 -33.67
N ARG A 74 15.95 9.19 -34.45
CA ARG A 74 14.54 9.57 -34.46
C ARG A 74 13.64 8.42 -34.91
N GLU A 75 14.02 7.70 -35.96
CA GLU A 75 13.28 6.53 -36.46
C GLU A 75 13.26 5.39 -35.44
N PHE A 76 14.39 5.09 -34.81
CA PHE A 76 14.47 4.10 -33.75
C PHE A 76 13.55 4.44 -32.57
N LEU A 77 13.61 5.69 -32.09
CA LEU A 77 12.75 6.15 -30.99
C LEU A 77 11.28 6.14 -31.37
N LYS A 78 10.94 6.50 -32.61
CA LYS A 78 9.57 6.41 -33.12
C LYS A 78 9.07 4.97 -33.06
N ASN A 79 9.84 4.01 -33.55
CA ASN A 79 9.49 2.59 -33.49
C ASN A 79 9.37 2.08 -32.05
N TYR A 80 10.24 2.57 -31.15
CA TYR A 80 10.18 2.25 -29.72
C TYR A 80 8.86 2.74 -29.13
N VAL A 81 8.54 4.02 -29.30
CA VAL A 81 7.32 4.63 -28.76
C VAL A 81 6.08 3.96 -29.34
N GLN A 82 6.06 3.62 -30.64
CA GLN A 82 4.94 2.86 -31.22
C GLN A 82 4.71 1.53 -30.49
N ARG A 83 5.76 0.77 -30.19
CA ARG A 83 5.63 -0.47 -29.40
C ARG A 83 5.08 -0.25 -28.00
N ILE A 84 5.40 0.88 -27.36
CA ILE A 84 4.78 1.27 -26.08
C ILE A 84 3.29 1.58 -26.28
N VAL A 85 2.96 2.34 -27.32
CA VAL A 85 1.57 2.73 -27.65
C VAL A 85 0.70 1.52 -27.98
N ASP A 86 1.25 0.51 -28.65
CA ASP A 86 0.55 -0.75 -28.98
C ASP A 86 0.08 -1.50 -27.74
N VAL A 87 0.84 -1.41 -26.65
CA VAL A 87 0.49 -1.98 -25.34
C VAL A 87 -0.59 -1.14 -24.63
N ARG A 88 -0.79 0.11 -25.05
CA ARG A 88 -1.77 1.10 -24.52
C ARG A 88 -1.68 1.35 -23.00
N PRO A 89 -0.50 1.74 -22.46
CA PRO A 89 -0.40 2.19 -21.08
C PRO A 89 -0.88 3.64 -20.93
N ASN A 90 -1.37 3.99 -19.74
CA ASN A 90 -1.69 5.38 -19.38
C ASN A 90 -0.49 6.04 -18.66
N LEU A 91 0.30 5.23 -17.95
CA LEU A 91 1.44 5.65 -17.16
C LEU A 91 2.64 4.74 -17.44
N VAL A 92 3.80 5.33 -17.70
CA VAL A 92 5.06 4.61 -17.92
C VAL A 92 6.07 5.06 -16.86
N LEU A 93 6.58 4.11 -16.09
CA LEU A 93 7.69 4.34 -15.16
C LEU A 93 8.96 3.73 -15.75
N VAL A 94 10.00 4.55 -15.85
CA VAL A 94 11.30 4.14 -16.37
C VAL A 94 12.34 4.24 -15.26
N GLU A 95 13.10 3.16 -15.06
CA GLU A 95 14.22 3.13 -14.11
C GLU A 95 15.35 4.06 -14.55
N LYS A 96 15.72 3.95 -15.82
CA LYS A 96 16.79 4.70 -16.46
C LYS A 96 16.28 5.97 -17.13
N THR A 97 17.10 6.51 -18.02
CA THR A 97 16.90 7.74 -18.77
C THR A 97 16.02 7.53 -20.02
N VAL A 98 15.47 8.64 -20.51
CA VAL A 98 14.56 8.69 -21.67
C VAL A 98 14.93 9.91 -22.52
N SER A 99 15.19 9.68 -23.81
CA SER A 99 15.51 10.74 -24.77
C SER A 99 14.38 11.77 -24.88
N ARG A 100 14.72 13.04 -25.05
CA ARG A 100 13.74 14.14 -25.13
C ARG A 100 12.72 13.94 -26.25
N ILE A 101 13.18 13.48 -27.41
CA ILE A 101 12.34 13.20 -28.57
C ILE A 101 11.25 12.19 -28.21
N ALA A 102 11.60 11.14 -27.45
CA ALA A 102 10.64 10.15 -27.00
C ALA A 102 9.66 10.70 -25.94
N GLN A 103 10.09 11.63 -25.08
CA GLN A 103 9.19 12.29 -24.12
C GLN A 103 8.11 13.09 -24.84
N ASP A 104 8.48 13.82 -25.89
CA ASP A 104 7.55 14.63 -26.68
C ASP A 104 6.59 13.73 -27.48
N MET A 105 7.07 12.63 -28.08
CA MET A 105 6.21 11.64 -28.75
C MET A 105 5.22 10.97 -27.77
N LEU A 106 5.66 10.61 -26.57
CA LEU A 106 4.77 10.03 -25.55
C LEU A 106 3.73 11.03 -25.04
N LEU A 107 4.09 12.32 -24.96
CA LEU A 107 3.18 13.41 -24.63
C LEU A 107 2.09 13.58 -25.70
N GLU A 108 2.46 13.53 -26.98
CA GLU A 108 1.52 13.59 -28.11
C GLU A 108 0.48 12.44 -28.05
N HIS A 109 0.91 11.25 -27.60
CA HIS A 109 0.03 10.11 -27.36
C HIS A 109 -0.76 10.19 -26.02
N GLY A 110 -0.56 11.24 -25.21
CA GLY A 110 -1.25 11.42 -23.93
C GLY A 110 -0.79 10.46 -22.83
N ILE A 111 0.38 9.83 -22.97
CA ILE A 111 0.93 8.88 -21.99
C ILE A 111 1.76 9.65 -20.96
N THR A 112 1.48 9.41 -19.68
CA THR A 112 2.23 10.06 -18.60
C THR A 112 3.53 9.31 -18.34
N LEU A 113 4.65 10.04 -18.30
CA LEU A 113 5.98 9.48 -18.12
C LEU A 113 6.61 9.91 -16.79
N VAL A 114 7.21 8.96 -16.10
CA VAL A 114 8.07 9.19 -14.93
C VAL A 114 9.46 8.61 -15.20
N ILE A 115 10.48 9.44 -15.10
CA ILE A 115 11.88 9.09 -15.42
C ILE A 115 12.76 8.92 -14.18
N ASN A 116 13.85 8.17 -14.33
CA ASN A 116 14.89 7.96 -13.33
C ASN A 116 14.34 7.40 -12.00
N VAL A 117 13.39 6.46 -12.07
CA VAL A 117 12.79 5.83 -10.88
C VAL A 117 13.79 4.88 -10.25
N LYS A 118 13.95 4.91 -8.92
CA LYS A 118 14.87 3.98 -8.25
C LYS A 118 14.45 2.52 -8.48
N PRO A 119 15.37 1.57 -8.71
CA PRO A 119 15.04 0.16 -8.95
C PRO A 119 14.19 -0.43 -7.82
N GLN A 120 14.59 -0.18 -6.57
CA GLN A 120 13.84 -0.62 -5.38
C GLN A 120 12.39 -0.09 -5.32
N VAL A 121 12.16 1.10 -5.87
CA VAL A 121 10.82 1.68 -5.96
C VAL A 121 10.03 0.98 -7.06
N LEU A 122 10.64 0.77 -8.23
CA LEU A 122 10.01 0.10 -9.34
C LEU A 122 9.60 -1.34 -8.98
N ASP A 123 10.46 -2.09 -8.29
CA ASP A 123 10.17 -3.45 -7.81
C ASP A 123 8.99 -3.48 -6.82
N ARG A 124 8.89 -2.48 -5.94
CA ARG A 124 7.74 -2.34 -5.02
C ARG A 124 6.45 -1.98 -5.75
N VAL A 125 6.52 -1.07 -6.71
CA VAL A 125 5.36 -0.69 -7.53
C VAL A 125 4.89 -1.88 -8.35
N SER A 126 5.79 -2.64 -8.97
CA SER A 126 5.47 -3.90 -9.68
C SER A 126 4.72 -4.87 -8.78
N ARG A 127 5.23 -5.12 -7.56
CA ARG A 127 4.57 -5.99 -6.59
C ARG A 127 3.17 -5.50 -6.20
N MET A 128 3.01 -4.22 -5.91
CA MET A 128 1.71 -3.68 -5.46
C MET A 128 0.69 -3.57 -6.60
N THR A 129 1.14 -3.32 -7.83
CA THR A 129 0.27 -3.15 -9.01
C THR A 129 0.08 -4.44 -9.82
N GLN A 130 0.81 -5.50 -9.49
CA GLN A 130 0.84 -6.80 -10.19
C GLN A 130 1.21 -6.66 -11.67
N GLY A 131 2.10 -5.71 -11.98
CA GLY A 131 2.63 -5.47 -13.32
C GLY A 131 4.00 -6.10 -13.51
N ASP A 132 4.27 -6.61 -14.70
CA ASP A 132 5.54 -7.20 -15.05
C ASP A 132 6.61 -6.12 -15.26
N LEU A 133 7.85 -6.45 -14.87
CA LEU A 133 9.01 -5.59 -15.09
C LEU A 133 9.64 -5.93 -16.44
N VAL A 134 9.57 -4.99 -17.37
CA VAL A 134 10.14 -5.18 -18.71
C VAL A 134 11.62 -4.80 -18.70
N MET A 135 12.47 -5.76 -19.03
CA MET A 135 13.93 -5.62 -18.98
C MET A 135 14.52 -5.14 -20.31
N SER A 136 13.87 -5.50 -21.42
CA SER A 136 14.33 -5.19 -22.76
C SER A 136 13.17 -4.81 -23.67
N MET A 137 13.51 -4.18 -24.78
CA MET A 137 12.53 -3.79 -25.78
C MET A 137 11.74 -4.97 -26.33
N ASP A 138 12.41 -6.08 -26.57
CA ASP A 138 11.83 -7.27 -27.21
C ASP A 138 10.73 -7.90 -26.38
N GLN A 139 10.80 -7.78 -25.06
CA GLN A 139 9.74 -8.23 -24.16
C GLN A 139 8.43 -7.46 -24.33
N LEU A 140 8.44 -6.23 -24.88
CA LEU A 140 7.21 -5.50 -25.20
C LEU A 140 6.37 -6.21 -26.28
N LEU A 141 6.99 -7.00 -27.17
CA LEU A 141 6.26 -7.75 -28.21
C LEU A 141 5.41 -8.86 -27.60
N THR A 142 5.86 -9.44 -26.49
CA THR A 142 5.17 -10.51 -25.78
C THR A 142 3.96 -9.99 -24.98
N LYS A 143 3.63 -8.68 -25.08
CA LYS A 143 2.54 -8.03 -24.37
C LYS A 143 2.59 -8.32 -22.85
N PRO A 144 3.55 -7.72 -22.13
CA PRO A 144 3.70 -7.94 -20.70
C PRO A 144 2.44 -7.51 -19.94
N ARG A 145 2.20 -8.12 -18.78
CA ARG A 145 1.07 -7.74 -17.95
C ARG A 145 1.28 -6.33 -17.41
N LEU A 146 0.37 -5.42 -17.77
CA LEU A 146 0.37 -4.07 -17.23
C LEU A 146 -0.09 -4.07 -15.77
N GLY A 147 0.58 -3.25 -14.96
CA GLY A 147 0.15 -2.98 -13.60
C GLY A 147 -1.16 -2.19 -13.58
N THR A 148 -1.93 -2.37 -12.52
CA THR A 148 -3.20 -1.64 -12.32
C THR A 148 -3.28 -1.09 -10.90
N CYS A 149 -3.90 0.08 -10.75
CA CYS A 149 -4.31 0.62 -9.45
C CYS A 149 -5.65 1.35 -9.62
N HIS A 150 -6.30 1.72 -8.52
CA HIS A 150 -7.58 2.44 -8.59
C HIS A 150 -7.39 3.90 -9.02
N LYS A 151 -6.34 4.54 -8.52
CA LYS A 151 -6.08 5.95 -8.77
C LYS A 151 -4.59 6.25 -8.69
N PHE A 152 -4.13 7.06 -9.63
CA PHE A 152 -2.82 7.70 -9.60
C PHE A 152 -3.01 9.21 -9.44
N CYS A 153 -2.30 9.81 -8.50
CA CYS A 153 -2.36 11.25 -8.28
C CYS A 153 -1.02 11.82 -7.83
N LEU A 154 -0.76 13.06 -8.24
CA LEU A 154 0.34 13.88 -7.77
C LEU A 154 -0.16 14.84 -6.70
N HIS A 155 0.49 14.83 -5.53
CA HIS A 155 0.23 15.83 -4.49
C HIS A 155 1.53 16.54 -4.12
N SER A 156 1.46 17.87 -4.10
CA SER A 156 2.55 18.72 -3.62
C SER A 156 2.31 19.05 -2.16
N PHE A 157 3.33 18.82 -1.34
CA PHE A 157 3.31 19.16 0.09
C PHE A 157 4.31 20.27 0.36
N GLN A 158 3.86 21.32 1.04
CA GLN A 158 4.73 22.34 1.59
C GLN A 158 5.50 21.78 2.78
N LEU A 159 6.79 22.06 2.84
CA LEU A 159 7.66 21.72 3.97
C LEU A 159 7.53 22.79 5.06
N ALA A 160 7.67 22.38 6.33
CA ALA A 160 7.50 23.32 7.45
C ALA A 160 8.59 24.40 7.55
N ASN A 161 9.80 24.14 7.04
CA ASN A 161 10.99 24.97 7.31
C ASN A 161 11.55 25.69 6.08
N THR A 162 11.00 25.43 4.89
CA THR A 162 11.46 26.03 3.64
C THR A 162 10.25 26.19 2.72
N ASP A 163 10.22 27.26 1.91
CA ASP A 163 9.20 27.48 0.87
C ASP A 163 9.26 26.44 -0.28
N GLU A 164 9.99 25.34 -0.05
CA GLU A 164 10.14 24.22 -0.94
C GLU A 164 8.90 23.31 -0.87
N THR A 165 8.31 23.08 -2.03
CA THR A 165 7.23 22.09 -2.19
C THR A 165 7.82 20.76 -2.64
N LYS A 166 7.53 19.70 -1.88
CA LYS A 166 7.88 18.33 -2.26
C LYS A 166 6.69 17.67 -2.93
N THR A 167 6.84 17.38 -4.22
CA THR A 167 5.85 16.63 -4.99
C THR A 167 6.03 15.13 -4.77
N LEU A 168 4.93 14.46 -4.48
CA LEU A 168 4.85 13.04 -4.23
C LEU A 168 3.83 12.41 -5.17
N MET A 169 4.14 11.19 -5.62
CA MET A 169 3.24 10.39 -6.44
C MET A 169 2.58 9.34 -5.55
N PHE A 170 1.26 9.20 -5.71
CA PHE A 170 0.44 8.26 -4.97
C PHE A 170 -0.16 7.26 -5.93
N PHE A 171 0.00 5.99 -5.59
CA PHE A 171 -0.69 4.86 -6.19
C PHE A 171 -1.69 4.37 -5.15
N GLU A 172 -2.96 4.74 -5.30
CA GLU A 172 -4.04 4.42 -4.38
C GLU A 172 -4.90 3.27 -4.90
N GLY A 173 -5.47 2.50 -3.98
CA GLY A 173 -6.37 1.39 -4.26
C GLY A 173 -5.68 0.18 -4.88
N CYS A 174 -4.44 -0.08 -4.46
CA CYS A 174 -3.83 -1.39 -4.67
C CYS A 174 -4.36 -2.38 -3.61
N PRO A 175 -4.41 -3.69 -3.92
CA PRO A 175 -4.83 -4.70 -2.95
C PRO A 175 -3.97 -4.67 -1.67
N ALA A 176 -4.61 -4.54 -0.51
CA ALA A 176 -3.90 -4.36 0.78
C ALA A 176 -2.98 -5.52 1.16
N HIS A 177 -3.26 -6.74 0.68
CA HIS A 177 -2.43 -7.92 0.94
C HIS A 177 -1.06 -7.88 0.24
N LEU A 178 -0.91 -7.05 -0.80
CA LEU A 178 0.35 -6.91 -1.55
C LEU A 178 1.32 -5.92 -0.91
N GLY A 179 0.82 -5.11 0.02
CA GLY A 179 1.57 -4.12 0.75
C GLY A 179 0.84 -2.78 0.87
N CYS A 180 1.36 -1.95 1.76
CA CYS A 180 0.80 -0.64 2.05
C CYS A 180 1.90 0.38 2.31
N THR A 181 1.55 1.66 2.24
CA THR A 181 2.45 2.75 2.60
C THR A 181 1.89 3.55 3.75
N ILE A 182 2.66 3.67 4.83
CA ILE A 182 2.35 4.56 5.95
C ILE A 182 2.93 5.94 5.63
N LYS A 183 2.04 6.91 5.41
CA LYS A 183 2.41 8.31 5.23
C LYS A 183 2.52 8.96 6.60
N LEU A 184 3.72 9.38 6.98
CA LEU A 184 3.97 10.12 8.22
C LEU A 184 4.11 11.61 7.94
N ARG A 185 3.32 12.40 8.67
CA ARG A 185 3.31 13.87 8.67
C ARG A 185 3.58 14.37 10.09
N GLY A 186 4.04 15.61 10.23
CA GLY A 186 4.24 16.22 11.54
C GLY A 186 5.48 17.09 11.61
N ALA A 187 6.21 16.97 12.73
CA ALA A 187 7.29 17.84 13.15
C ALA A 187 8.57 17.66 12.30
N SER A 188 9.73 17.94 12.92
CA SER A 188 11.04 17.91 12.25
C SER A 188 11.35 16.53 11.64
N GLU A 189 12.25 16.52 10.64
CA GLU A 189 12.69 15.27 10.03
C GLU A 189 13.36 14.31 11.05
N TYR A 190 14.01 14.85 12.07
CA TYR A 190 14.63 14.08 13.16
C TYR A 190 13.57 13.29 13.95
N GLU A 191 12.49 13.94 14.38
CA GLU A 191 11.39 13.27 15.08
C GLU A 191 10.73 12.20 14.19
N LEU A 192 10.50 12.52 12.91
CA LEU A 192 9.93 11.56 11.96
C LEU A 192 10.84 10.34 11.73
N ALA A 193 12.16 10.49 11.84
CA ALA A 193 13.09 9.36 11.76
C ALA A 193 12.93 8.44 12.97
N ARG A 194 12.82 9.00 14.20
CA ARG A 194 12.58 8.23 15.42
C ARG A 194 11.23 7.53 15.41
N VAL A 195 10.17 8.22 15.01
CA VAL A 195 8.84 7.61 14.86
C VAL A 195 8.86 6.48 13.84
N LYS A 196 9.59 6.64 12.73
CA LYS A 196 9.77 5.56 11.76
C LYS A 196 10.44 4.33 12.37
N GLU A 197 11.50 4.51 13.17
CA GLU A 197 12.18 3.40 13.86
C GLU A 197 11.21 2.65 14.79
N ILE A 198 10.45 3.39 15.59
CA ILE A 198 9.43 2.83 16.50
C ILE A 198 8.37 2.06 15.72
N ILE A 199 7.83 2.62 14.64
CA ILE A 199 6.80 1.96 13.82
C ILE A 199 7.34 0.68 13.18
N VAL A 200 8.58 0.67 12.69
CA VAL A 200 9.20 -0.55 12.15
C VAL A 200 9.28 -1.63 13.22
N MET A 201 9.69 -1.27 14.44
CA MET A 201 9.70 -2.20 15.58
C MET A 201 8.29 -2.71 15.91
N MET A 202 7.29 -1.82 15.96
CA MET A 202 5.89 -2.19 16.21
C MET A 202 5.34 -3.15 15.16
N ILE A 203 5.66 -2.93 13.87
CA ILE A 203 5.24 -3.84 12.78
C ILE A 203 5.86 -5.23 12.99
N CYS A 204 7.15 -5.28 13.35
CA CYS A 204 7.81 -6.55 13.64
C CYS A 204 7.16 -7.26 14.84
N VAL A 205 6.92 -6.56 15.95
CA VAL A 205 6.30 -7.14 17.15
C VAL A 205 4.88 -7.63 16.85
N ALA A 206 4.06 -6.82 16.18
CA ALA A 206 2.70 -7.21 15.80
C ALA A 206 2.69 -8.45 14.91
N TYR A 207 3.60 -8.54 13.94
CA TYR A 207 3.71 -9.70 13.06
C TYR A 207 4.15 -10.97 13.81
N HIS A 208 5.17 -10.88 14.67
CA HIS A 208 5.60 -12.04 15.46
C HIS A 208 4.53 -12.50 16.45
N SER A 209 3.82 -11.57 17.08
CA SER A 209 2.69 -11.91 17.96
C SER A 209 1.58 -12.65 17.20
N GLN A 210 1.25 -12.25 15.97
CA GLN A 210 0.28 -12.97 15.14
C GLN A 210 0.76 -14.38 14.77
N LEU A 211 2.06 -14.55 14.50
CA LEU A 211 2.64 -15.86 14.25
C LEU A 211 2.62 -16.76 15.49
N GLU A 212 2.91 -16.20 16.66
CA GLU A 212 2.87 -16.92 17.93
C GLU A 212 1.45 -17.38 18.28
N ILE A 213 0.46 -16.50 18.07
CA ILE A 213 -0.96 -16.86 18.22
C ILE A 213 -1.32 -18.00 17.25
N SER A 214 -0.86 -17.92 15.99
CA SER A 214 -1.10 -18.98 15.00
C SER A 214 -0.46 -20.31 15.40
N PHE A 215 0.78 -20.26 15.91
CA PHE A 215 1.51 -21.42 16.41
C PHE A 215 0.80 -22.10 17.60
N LEU A 216 0.37 -21.32 18.60
CA LEU A 216 -0.35 -21.85 19.76
C LEU A 216 -1.70 -22.48 19.37
N MET A 217 -2.42 -21.87 18.41
CA MET A 217 -3.66 -22.43 17.88
C MET A 217 -3.44 -23.78 17.19
N ASP A 218 -2.31 -23.98 16.51
CA ASP A 218 -1.97 -25.25 15.84
C ASP A 218 -1.57 -26.33 16.87
N GLU A 219 -0.95 -25.95 17.99
CA GLU A 219 -0.61 -26.86 19.10
C GLU A 219 -1.78 -27.14 20.07
N PHE A 220 -3.00 -26.70 19.75
CA PHE A 220 -4.19 -26.76 20.62
C PHE A 220 -4.07 -26.02 21.96
N ALA A 221 -3.03 -25.21 22.14
CA ALA A 221 -2.90 -24.28 23.26
C ALA A 221 -3.77 -23.06 22.96
N MET A 222 -5.00 -23.01 23.48
CA MET A 222 -5.81 -21.80 23.33
C MET A 222 -5.13 -20.65 24.07
N PRO A 223 -4.75 -19.56 23.39
CA PRO A 223 -4.38 -18.34 24.10
C PRO A 223 -5.58 -17.92 24.96
N PRO A 224 -5.36 -17.51 26.22
CA PRO A 224 -6.46 -17.17 27.11
C PRO A 224 -7.32 -16.11 26.42
N SER A 225 -8.59 -16.44 26.21
CA SER A 225 -9.53 -15.47 25.63
C SER A 225 -9.55 -14.24 26.53
N LEU A 226 -9.39 -13.05 25.97
CA LEU A 226 -9.36 -11.78 26.72
C LEU A 226 -10.64 -11.55 27.57
N ALA A 227 -11.71 -12.30 27.29
CA ALA A 227 -12.95 -12.35 28.07
C ALA A 227 -12.92 -13.28 29.30
N LYS A 228 -11.85 -14.07 29.51
CA LYS A 228 -11.68 -15.00 30.64
C LYS A 228 -10.33 -14.81 31.33
N SER A 229 -9.85 -13.59 31.49
CA SER A 229 -8.81 -13.29 32.48
C SER A 229 -9.44 -13.12 33.86
N SER A 230 -10.03 -14.20 34.40
CA SER A 230 -10.36 -14.35 35.82
C SER A 230 -9.49 -15.44 36.46
N SER A 231 -8.40 -15.83 35.82
CA SER A 231 -7.50 -16.87 36.29
C SER A 231 -6.38 -16.32 37.17
N PHE A 232 -6.77 -15.74 38.30
CA PHE A 232 -6.12 -15.98 39.59
C PHE A 232 -7.20 -16.45 40.57
N PRO A 233 -7.63 -17.73 40.53
CA PRO A 233 -8.73 -18.21 41.37
C PRO A 233 -8.20 -18.83 42.68
N CYS A 234 -7.15 -18.29 43.30
CA CYS A 234 -6.49 -18.97 44.44
C CYS A 234 -6.07 -18.07 45.62
N LEU A 235 -6.57 -16.84 45.76
CA LEU A 235 -6.21 -16.02 46.94
C LEU A 235 -7.27 -14.99 47.37
N LEU A 236 -8.56 -15.21 47.08
CA LEU A 236 -9.57 -14.28 47.58
C LEU A 236 -10.95 -14.92 47.76
N GLU A 237 -11.04 -15.97 48.57
CA GLU A 237 -12.32 -16.39 49.19
C GLU A 237 -12.02 -17.28 50.39
N SER A 238 -11.50 -16.65 51.44
CA SER A 238 -11.54 -17.19 52.79
C SER A 238 -12.19 -16.14 53.69
N ALA A 239 -13.41 -15.77 53.36
CA ALA A 239 -14.34 -15.13 54.27
C ALA A 239 -15.74 -15.31 53.72
N THR A 240 -16.59 -15.90 54.57
CA THR A 240 -18.06 -15.95 54.49
C THR A 240 -18.65 -16.83 53.39
N GLY A 241 -18.70 -18.13 53.68
CA GLY A 241 -19.79 -18.97 53.23
C GLY A 241 -20.32 -19.73 54.44
N GLU A 242 -21.49 -19.34 54.93
CA GLU A 242 -22.55 -20.27 55.34
C GLU A 242 -23.86 -19.63 54.89
N GLU A 243 -24.45 -20.24 53.86
CA GLU A 243 -25.80 -20.03 53.37
C GLU A 243 -26.76 -20.69 54.35
N GLU A 244 -27.90 -20.06 54.66
CA GLU A 244 -29.16 -20.79 54.85
C GLU A 244 -30.28 -20.02 54.14
N GLU A 245 -31.00 -20.76 53.30
CA GLU A 245 -32.22 -20.38 52.58
C GLU A 245 -33.41 -20.33 53.55
N GLU A 246 -34.29 -19.32 53.44
CA GLU A 246 -35.73 -19.49 53.67
C GLU A 246 -36.53 -18.55 52.75
N GLU A 247 -37.56 -19.11 52.11
CA GLU A 247 -38.59 -18.45 51.30
C GLU A 247 -39.57 -17.68 52.20
N GLU A 248 -40.06 -16.51 51.78
CA GLU A 248 -41.46 -16.08 52.02
C GLU A 248 -41.89 -14.89 51.13
N GLU A 249 -43.19 -14.86 50.81
CA GLU A 249 -43.89 -13.98 49.87
C GLU A 249 -44.21 -12.57 50.42
N ASP A 250 -44.68 -11.72 49.47
CA ASP A 250 -45.62 -10.59 49.59
C ASP A 250 -45.13 -9.11 49.48
N LYS A 251 -45.57 -8.51 48.35
CA LYS A 251 -46.24 -7.20 48.10
C LYS A 251 -45.61 -5.81 48.36
N GLU A 252 -45.82 -5.02 47.29
CA GLU A 252 -46.24 -3.60 47.19
C GLU A 252 -45.22 -2.45 47.09
N GLU A 253 -45.33 -1.78 45.93
CA GLU A 253 -45.30 -0.33 45.60
C GLU A 253 -44.15 0.62 46.03
N GLY A 254 -43.71 1.46 45.08
CA GLY A 254 -43.34 2.85 45.38
C GLY A 254 -42.08 3.43 44.69
N ASP A 255 -42.28 3.94 43.47
CA ASP A 255 -41.83 5.24 42.89
C ASP A 255 -40.43 5.86 43.16
N GLY A 256 -39.87 6.54 42.14
CA GLY A 256 -39.01 7.72 42.35
C GLY A 256 -37.63 7.84 41.68
N ALA A 257 -37.61 8.09 40.37
CA ALA A 257 -36.77 9.08 39.63
C ALA A 257 -35.23 9.23 39.82
N LYS A 258 -34.47 9.13 38.70
CA LYS A 258 -33.76 10.24 37.98
C LYS A 258 -32.81 9.78 36.85
N MET A 259 -33.01 10.35 35.65
CA MET A 259 -32.06 11.02 34.71
C MET A 259 -30.57 10.58 34.74
N ASP A 260 -29.84 10.32 33.65
CA ASP A 260 -29.79 11.06 32.37
C ASP A 260 -28.92 10.37 31.30
N THR A 261 -29.21 10.68 30.02
CA THR A 261 -28.31 10.81 28.84
C THR A 261 -27.76 9.61 28.02
N SER A 262 -28.27 9.56 26.78
CA SER A 262 -27.57 9.45 25.47
C SER A 262 -27.14 8.09 24.85
N ASN A 263 -27.95 7.65 23.88
CA ASN A 263 -27.67 7.04 22.56
C ASN A 263 -26.45 6.10 22.34
N PRO A 264 -26.68 4.79 22.07
CA PRO A 264 -25.70 3.90 21.44
C PRO A 264 -26.03 3.73 19.95
N PHE A 265 -25.40 4.54 19.09
CA PHE A 265 -25.46 4.38 17.62
C PHE A 265 -24.04 4.44 17.05
N GLN A 266 -23.17 3.50 17.44
CA GLN A 266 -21.88 3.30 16.75
C GLN A 266 -21.18 1.96 17.06
N THR A 267 -21.67 1.19 18.04
CA THR A 267 -21.12 -0.12 18.40
C THR A 267 -21.58 -1.26 17.50
N ASP A 268 -22.72 -1.14 16.82
CA ASP A 268 -23.29 -2.22 16.00
C ASP A 268 -22.57 -2.46 14.67
N GLU A 269 -21.85 -1.47 14.13
CA GLU A 269 -21.20 -1.62 12.81
C GLU A 269 -19.90 -2.45 12.89
N ILE A 270 -19.22 -2.38 14.04
CA ILE A 270 -17.97 -3.13 14.32
C ILE A 270 -18.29 -4.61 14.56
N VAL A 271 -19.41 -4.91 15.23
CA VAL A 271 -19.87 -6.30 15.45
C VAL A 271 -20.36 -6.95 14.16
N ARG A 272 -20.94 -6.17 13.24
CA ARG A 272 -21.34 -6.65 11.89
C ARG A 272 -20.14 -7.00 11.02
N GLN A 273 -19.04 -6.24 11.06
CA GLN A 273 -17.84 -6.58 10.29
C GLN A 273 -17.11 -7.84 10.83
N ALA A 274 -17.11 -8.03 12.15
CA ALA A 274 -16.52 -9.23 12.76
C ALA A 274 -17.30 -10.53 12.44
N SER A 275 -18.63 -10.44 12.31
CA SER A 275 -19.49 -11.58 11.95
C SER A 275 -19.40 -11.96 10.47
N LEU A 276 -19.13 -11.01 9.57
CA LEU A 276 -18.84 -11.27 8.15
C LEU A 276 -17.51 -12.01 7.94
N SER A 277 -16.48 -11.72 8.75
CA SER A 277 -15.20 -12.43 8.70
C SER A 277 -15.30 -13.89 9.15
N LYS A 278 -16.16 -14.19 10.14
CA LYS A 278 -16.38 -15.57 10.61
C LYS A 278 -17.12 -16.43 9.59
N LYS A 279 -18.08 -15.85 8.85
CA LYS A 279 -18.81 -16.56 7.77
C LYS A 279 -17.93 -16.88 6.56
N GLY A 280 -16.95 -16.02 6.25
CA GLY A 280 -15.97 -16.28 5.19
C GLY A 280 -15.06 -17.48 5.47
N LEU A 281 -14.66 -17.66 6.74
CA LEU A 281 -13.76 -18.73 7.17
C LEU A 281 -14.43 -20.11 7.28
N GLN A 282 -15.74 -20.16 7.49
CA GLN A 282 -16.52 -21.41 7.45
C GLN A 282 -16.76 -21.90 6.01
N LYS A 283 -16.90 -20.98 5.04
CA LYS A 283 -17.12 -21.33 3.63
C LYS A 283 -15.88 -21.92 2.95
N THR A 284 -14.68 -21.49 3.35
CA THR A 284 -13.41 -22.08 2.89
C THR A 284 -13.15 -23.46 3.49
N ARG A 285 -13.65 -23.75 4.71
CA ARG A 285 -13.58 -25.09 5.32
C ARG A 285 -14.45 -26.14 4.61
N GLN A 286 -15.62 -25.75 4.08
CA GLN A 286 -16.51 -26.69 3.35
C GLN A 286 -16.01 -27.04 1.93
N LEU A 287 -15.25 -26.15 1.28
CA LEU A 287 -14.72 -26.41 -0.06
C LEU A 287 -13.49 -27.33 -0.06
N LEU A 288 -12.74 -27.38 1.04
CA LEU A 288 -11.56 -28.24 1.19
C LEU A 288 -11.88 -29.67 1.65
N SER A 289 -13.14 -29.95 2.04
CA SER A 289 -13.56 -31.27 2.52
C SER A 289 -14.30 -32.13 1.48
N LEU A 290 -14.41 -31.68 0.22
CA LEU A 290 -15.23 -32.35 -0.82
C LEU A 290 -14.46 -32.80 -2.08
N SER A 291 -13.12 -32.81 -2.05
CA SER A 291 -12.31 -33.43 -3.12
C SER A 291 -11.74 -34.77 -2.64
N PRO A 292 -12.30 -35.92 -3.03
CA PRO A 292 -11.63 -37.20 -2.86
C PRO A 292 -10.52 -37.36 -3.91
N LEU A 293 -9.49 -38.12 -3.53
CA LEU A 293 -8.32 -38.55 -4.30
C LEU A 293 -8.62 -38.97 -5.75
#